data_AF-A0A015LAD4-F1
#
_entry.id   AF-A0A015LAD4-F1
#
_cell.length_a   1.000
_cell.length_b   1.000
_cell.length_c   1.000
_cell.angle_alpha   90.00
_cell.angle_beta   90.00
_cell.angle_gamma   90.00
#
_symmetry.space_group_name_H-M   'P 1'
#
loop_
_entity.id
_entity.type
_entity.pdbx_description
1 polymer ?
#
loop_
_entity_poly.entity_id
_entity_poly.type
_entity_poly.pdbx_seq_one_letter_code
_entity_poly.pdbx_strand_id
1 'polypeptide(L)' 'MSADNGNVVSQFNLGDLYFNGKLGILKDEEIGLNYLKLAAIKGFSKACDMLDKLEISYFDF' A
#
# COMPACT_ATOMS: atom_id res chain seq x y z
N MET A 1 0.79 22.13 -3.95
CA MET A 1 1.11 20.72 -4.25
C MET A 1 0.17 19.85 -3.41
N SER A 2 -1.00 19.46 -3.93
CA SER A 2 -2.00 18.70 -3.15
C SER A 2 -2.84 17.74 -4.00
N ALA A 3 -2.36 17.35 -5.19
CA ALA A 3 -3.13 16.47 -6.07
C ALA A 3 -2.83 14.97 -5.86
N ASP A 4 -1.68 14.60 -5.26
CA ASP A 4 -1.29 13.19 -5.14
C ASP A 4 -1.91 12.47 -3.92
N ASN A 5 -2.35 13.19 -2.87
CA ASN A 5 -2.83 12.55 -1.64
C ASN A 5 -4.08 11.67 -1.85
N GLY A 6 -4.98 12.05 -2.76
CA GLY A 6 -6.19 11.24 -3.03
C GLY A 6 -5.86 9.91 -3.70
N ASN A 7 -4.86 9.91 -4.58
CA ASN A 7 -4.39 8.70 -5.26
C ASN A 7 -3.68 7.76 -4.29
N VAL A 8 -2.78 8.32 -3.47
CA VAL A 8 -2.00 7.60 -2.46
C VAL A 8 -2.87 6.89 -1.42
N VAL A 9 -3.87 7.58 -0.88
CA VAL A 9 -4.81 6.98 0.08
C VAL A 9 -5.60 5.83 -0.56
N SER A 10 -5.99 5.99 -1.82
CA SER A 10 -6.69 4.95 -2.57
C SER A 10 -5.80 3.74 -2.82
N GLN A 11 -4.52 3.95 -3.17
CA GLN A 11 -3.53 2.88 -3.31
C GLN A 11 -3.34 2.12 -1.99
N PHE A 12 -3.18 2.81 -0.86
CA PHE A 12 -3.08 2.15 0.45
C PHE A 12 -4.32 1.31 0.77
N ASN A 13 -5.52 1.86 0.57
CA ASN A 13 -6.77 1.12 0.82
C ASN A 13 -6.88 -0.10 -0.10
N LEU A 14 -6.54 0.02 -1.39
CA LEU A 14 -6.54 -1.12 -2.30
C LEU A 14 -5.54 -2.18 -1.85
N GLY A 15 -4.35 -1.76 -1.42
CA GLY A 15 -3.33 -2.62 -0.87
C GLY A 15 -3.81 -3.42 0.34
N ASP A 16 -4.43 -2.74 1.32
CA ASP A 16 -5.03 -3.41 2.50
C ASP A 16 -6.14 -4.38 2.11
N LEU A 17 -6.97 -4.03 1.12
CA LEU A 17 -8.06 -4.87 0.66
C LEU A 17 -7.57 -6.16 -0.02
N TYR A 18 -6.57 -6.06 -0.90
CA TYR A 18 -5.94 -7.23 -1.53
C TYR A 18 -5.16 -8.07 -0.51
N PHE A 19 -4.40 -7.42 0.37
CA PHE A 19 -3.59 -8.11 1.39
C PHE A 19 -4.45 -8.89 2.38
N ASN A 20 -5.56 -8.31 2.85
CA ASN A 20 -6.46 -8.98 3.79
C ASN A 20 -7.58 -9.81 3.12
N GLY A 21 -7.81 -9.65 1.80
CA GLY A 21 -8.90 -10.32 1.08
C GLY A 21 -10.29 -9.94 1.61
N LYS A 22 -10.63 -8.64 1.56
CA LYS A 22 -11.92 -8.12 2.05
C LYS A 22 -12.87 -7.77 0.88
N LEU A 23 -14.16 -7.60 1.16
CA LEU A 23 -15.19 -7.16 0.18
C LEU A 23 -15.37 -8.09 -1.04
N GLY A 24 -15.06 -9.38 -0.92
CA GLY A 24 -15.13 -10.33 -2.04
C GLY A 24 -13.95 -10.21 -3.01
N ILE A 25 -12.93 -9.43 -2.67
CA ILE A 25 -11.65 -9.40 -3.37
C ILE A 25 -10.87 -10.65 -2.97
N LEU A 26 -10.38 -11.38 -3.98
CA LEU A 26 -9.45 -12.49 -3.78
C LEU A 26 -8.21 -11.99 -3.05
N LYS A 27 -7.92 -12.61 -1.90
CA LYS A 27 -6.73 -12.31 -1.12
C LYS A 27 -5.51 -12.52 -2.00
N ASP A 28 -4.75 -11.46 -2.22
CA ASP A 28 -3.53 -11.47 -3.00
C ASP A 28 -2.52 -10.57 -2.28
N GLU A 29 -1.64 -11.22 -1.52
CA GLU A 29 -0.65 -10.53 -0.71
C GLU A 29 0.40 -9.82 -1.57
N GLU A 30 0.75 -10.39 -2.73
CA GLU A 30 1.71 -9.77 -3.65
C GLU A 30 1.14 -8.48 -4.24
N ILE A 31 -0.09 -8.52 -4.75
CA ILE A 31 -0.78 -7.34 -5.28
C ILE A 31 -0.99 -6.30 -4.17
N GLY A 32 -1.43 -6.75 -2.99
CA GLY A 32 -1.63 -5.89 -1.83
C GLY A 32 -0.36 -5.15 -1.42
N LEU A 33 0.75 -5.88 -1.33
CA LEU A 33 2.07 -5.33 -1.04
C LEU A 33 2.55 -4.35 -2.12
N ASN A 34 2.27 -4.62 -3.39
CA ASN A 34 2.66 -3.71 -4.48
C ASN A 34 1.98 -2.34 -4.35
N TYR A 35 0.68 -2.33 -4.04
CA TYR A 35 -0.07 -1.10 -3.79
C TYR A 35 0.38 -0.37 -2.51
N LEU A 36 0.70 -1.11 -1.44
CA LEU A 36 1.28 -0.53 -0.23
C LEU A 36 2.64 0.10 -0.52
N LYS A 37 3.53 -0.58 -1.27
CA LYS A 37 4.82 -0.05 -1.71
C LYS A 37 4.66 1.23 -2.52
N LEU A 38 3.75 1.25 -3.50
CA LEU A 38 3.45 2.46 -4.28
C LEU A 38 3.03 3.65 -3.42
N ALA A 39 2.18 3.43 -2.43
CA ALA A 39 1.78 4.46 -1.49
C ALA A 39 2.97 4.94 -0.63
N ALA A 40 3.81 4.02 -0.15
CA ALA A 40 5.01 4.34 0.64
C ALA A 40 6.05 5.15 -0.17
N ILE A 41 6.29 4.77 -1.44
CA ILE A 41 7.20 5.47 -2.37
C ILE A 41 6.74 6.92 -2.61
N LYS A 42 5.42 7.15 -2.64
CA LYS A 42 4.84 8.50 -2.73
C LYS A 42 4.88 9.29 -1.42
N GLY A 43 5.50 8.73 -0.37
CA GLY A 43 5.68 9.38 0.93
C GLY A 43 4.48 9.22 1.88
N PHE A 44 3.64 8.20 1.69
CA PHE A 44 2.52 7.96 2.59
C PHE A 44 2.97 7.34 3.90
N SER A 45 2.93 8.12 4.98
CA SER A 45 3.37 7.68 6.30
C SER A 45 2.72 6.36 6.74
N LYS A 46 1.40 6.20 6.54
CA LYS A 46 0.71 4.96 6.93
C LYS A 46 1.15 3.72 6.14
N ALA A 47 1.51 3.89 4.86
CA ALA A 47 2.00 2.77 4.07
C ALA A 47 3.43 2.41 4.48
N CYS A 48 4.29 3.42 4.70
CA CYS A 48 5.63 3.20 5.25
C CYS A 48 5.56 2.47 6.60
N ASP A 49 4.77 2.98 7.55
CA ASP A 49 4.57 2.36 8.87
C ASP A 49 4.08 0.92 8.78
N MET A 50 3.23 0.62 7.78
CA MET A 50 2.71 -0.72 7.58
C MET A 50 3.76 -1.66 6.99
N LEU A 51 4.55 -1.20 6.03
CA LEU A 51 5.62 -1.98 5.42
C LEU A 51 6.78 -2.20 6.39
N ASP A 52 7.12 -1.21 7.21
CA ASP A 52 8.10 -1.34 8.29
C ASP A 52 7.68 -2.40 9.32
N LYS A 53 6.39 -2.44 9.70
CA LYS A 53 5.85 -3.50 10.56
C LYS A 53 5.90 -4.89 9.94
N LEU A 54 5.86 -4.96 8.62
CA LEU A 54 5.98 -6.21 7.86
C LEU A 54 7.44 -6.56 7.56
N GLU A 55 8.41 -5.70 7.94
CA GLU A 55 9.83 -5.82 7.61
C GLU A 55 10.07 -5.88 6.08
N ILE A 56 9.24 -5.17 5.31
CA ILE A 56 9.28 -5.16 3.84
C ILE A 56 9.88 -3.86 3.33
N SER A 57 11.02 -3.98 2.64
CA SER A 57 11.63 -2.88 1.92
C SER A 57 10.77 -2.43 0.73
N TYR A 58 10.58 -1.11 0.62
CA TYR A 58 9.85 -0.46 -0.48
C TYR A 58 10.74 0.48 -1.31
N PHE A 59 12.03 0.50 -1.02
CA PHE A 59 13.07 1.27 -1.72
C PHE A 59 13.93 0.44 -2.70
N ASP A 60 13.57 -0.81 -2.96
CA ASP A 60 14.38 -1.77 -3.75
C ASP A 60 14.23 -1.56 -5.28
N PHE A 61 14.58 -0.36 -5.79
CA PHE A 61 14.59 -0.05 -7.23
C PHE A 61 15.99 -0.12 -7.84
#